data_AF-A0A518E0U9-F1
#
_entry.id   AF-A0A518E0U9-F1
#
_cell.length_a   1.000
_cell.length_b   1.000
_cell.length_c   1.000
_cell.angle_alpha   90.00
_cell.angle_beta   90.00
_cell.angle_gamma   90.00
#
_symmetry.space_group_name_H-M   'P 1'
#
loop_
_entity.id
_entity.type
_entity.pdbx_description
1 polymer ?
#
loop_
_entity_poly.entity_id
_entity_poly.type
_entity_poly.pdbx_seq_one_letter_code
_entity_poly.pdbx_strand_id
1 'polypeptide(L)'
;MSENLQIALESVEWIVPLWLASMLGLGAMTIQLWRRLARRRGAFRIAQAWRTLHRSESGAAYSLGWVLTLPFYVTFLAFTLECALLLVAKTGSVYSAFAGARTAIVWQSIEAGGAGQTGQRARQAAQQAFVPFANGMQKKNGSSSSGTASARERAYLAANAQFSQKKASPGFLRAKYKDAVESLAVTTTGPAQFNDDIVCRVVFHYRFHAPLIGPLLGQRGADGEYYRDVISTVALQNEGPQNKNGRLGITFASR
;
A
#
# COMPACT_ATOMS: atom_id res chain seq x y z
N MET A 1 -7.87 -1.51 18.66
CA MET A 1 -8.64 -1.47 17.39
C MET A 1 -7.83 -2.00 16.19
N SER A 2 -6.49 -1.89 16.19
CA SER A 2 -5.61 -2.50 15.17
C SER A 2 -5.48 -4.03 15.27
N GLU A 3 -5.55 -4.62 16.47
CA GLU A 3 -5.46 -6.09 16.65
C GLU A 3 -6.64 -6.84 16.01
N ASN A 4 -7.87 -6.31 16.13
CA ASN A 4 -9.06 -6.94 15.55
C ASN A 4 -9.04 -6.94 14.01
N LEU A 5 -8.39 -5.95 13.40
CA LEU A 5 -8.20 -5.89 11.94
C LEU A 5 -7.12 -6.85 11.46
N GLN A 6 -6.06 -7.08 12.24
CA GLN A 6 -5.03 -8.08 11.94
C GLN A 6 -5.58 -9.51 12.04
N ILE A 7 -6.41 -9.81 13.05
CA ILE A 7 -7.09 -11.11 13.15
C ILE A 7 -8.01 -11.34 11.95
N ALA A 8 -8.69 -10.30 11.46
CA ALA A 8 -9.53 -10.41 10.28
C ALA A 8 -8.72 -10.64 8.99
N LEU A 9 -7.57 -9.97 8.81
CA LEU A 9 -6.72 -10.11 7.62
C LEU A 9 -5.99 -11.46 7.57
N GLU A 10 -5.41 -11.92 8.69
CA GLU A 10 -4.84 -13.28 8.78
C GLU A 10 -5.92 -14.34 8.62
N SER A 11 -7.15 -14.05 9.04
CA SER A 11 -8.28 -14.94 8.82
C SER A 11 -8.68 -15.04 7.35
N VAL A 12 -8.50 -14.00 6.55
CA VAL A 12 -8.89 -14.03 5.13
C VAL A 12 -7.86 -14.79 4.28
N GLU A 13 -6.57 -14.74 4.63
CA GLU A 13 -5.51 -15.46 3.91
C GLU A 13 -5.66 -16.98 3.96
N TRP A 14 -6.13 -17.58 5.06
CA TRP A 14 -6.38 -19.04 5.12
C TRP A 14 -7.72 -19.45 4.48
N ILE A 15 -8.69 -18.53 4.44
CA ILE A 15 -9.99 -18.78 3.83
C ILE A 15 -9.85 -19.00 2.31
N VAL A 16 -8.91 -18.33 1.63
CA VAL A 16 -8.72 -18.46 0.17
C VAL A 16 -8.23 -19.86 -0.26
N PRO A 17 -7.13 -20.42 0.28
CA PRO A 17 -6.70 -21.77 -0.08
C PRO A 17 -7.70 -22.82 0.41
N LEU A 18 -8.36 -22.61 1.55
CA LEU A 18 -9.46 -23.47 2.00
C LEU A 18 -10.64 -23.43 1.02
N TRP A 19 -10.98 -22.24 0.53
CA TRP A 19 -12.06 -22.03 -0.44
C TRP A 19 -11.72 -22.66 -1.80
N LEU A 20 -10.49 -22.47 -2.30
CA LEU A 20 -10.01 -23.14 -3.51
C LEU A 20 -9.97 -24.66 -3.34
N ALA A 21 -9.48 -25.16 -2.20
CA ALA A 21 -9.47 -26.59 -1.89
C ALA A 21 -10.89 -27.16 -1.79
N SER A 22 -11.83 -26.40 -1.22
CA SER A 22 -13.25 -26.75 -1.15
C SER A 22 -13.91 -26.78 -2.53
N MET A 23 -13.67 -25.76 -3.37
CA MET A 23 -14.15 -25.70 -4.76
C MET A 23 -13.57 -26.82 -5.61
N LEU A 24 -12.27 -27.09 -5.49
CA LEU A 24 -11.61 -28.20 -6.18
C LEU A 24 -12.11 -29.55 -5.66
N GLY A 25 -12.33 -29.69 -4.35
CA GLY A 25 -12.87 -30.89 -3.72
C GLY A 25 -14.30 -31.18 -4.18
N LEU A 26 -15.18 -30.18 -4.16
CA LEU A 26 -16.55 -30.27 -4.67
C LEU A 26 -16.57 -30.53 -6.18
N GLY A 27 -15.72 -29.86 -6.96
CA GLY A 27 -15.57 -30.09 -8.40
C GLY A 27 -15.09 -31.51 -8.71
N ALA A 28 -14.07 -31.99 -8.00
CA ALA A 28 -13.55 -33.34 -8.17
C ALA A 28 -14.60 -34.39 -7.73
N MET A 29 -15.28 -34.17 -6.61
CA MET A 29 -16.31 -35.06 -6.09
C MET A 29 -17.52 -35.12 -7.04
N THR A 30 -17.98 -33.98 -7.56
CA THR A 30 -19.06 -33.94 -8.55
C THR A 30 -18.65 -34.64 -9.84
N ILE A 31 -17.44 -34.38 -10.38
CA ILE A 31 -16.91 -35.08 -11.56
C ILE A 31 -16.79 -36.60 -11.32
N GLN A 32 -16.31 -37.03 -10.15
CA GLN A 32 -16.18 -38.45 -9.81
C GLN A 32 -17.53 -39.14 -9.65
N LEU A 33 -18.50 -38.51 -8.98
CA LEU A 33 -19.88 -39.00 -8.88
C LEU A 33 -20.50 -39.11 -10.27
N TRP A 34 -20.30 -38.10 -11.12
CA TRP A 34 -20.78 -38.11 -12.49
C TRP A 34 -20.18 -39.26 -13.30
N ARG A 35 -18.86 -39.46 -13.22
CA ARG A 35 -18.16 -40.57 -13.89
C ARG A 35 -18.65 -41.92 -13.38
N ARG A 36 -18.90 -42.09 -12.07
CA ARG A 36 -19.41 -43.34 -11.49
C ARG A 36 -20.85 -43.62 -11.91
N LEU A 37 -21.70 -42.60 -11.92
CA LEU A 37 -23.10 -42.72 -12.34
C LEU A 37 -23.22 -42.97 -13.84
N ALA A 38 -22.43 -42.27 -14.66
CA ALA A 38 -22.40 -42.44 -16.12
C ALA A 38 -21.99 -43.86 -16.51
N ARG A 39 -21.03 -44.46 -15.79
CA ARG A 39 -20.64 -45.87 -16.00
C ARG A 39 -21.71 -46.87 -15.57
N ARG A 40 -22.51 -46.58 -14.53
CA ARG A 40 -23.49 -47.53 -13.97
C ARG A 40 -24.89 -47.45 -14.55
N ARG A 41 -25.33 -46.30 -15.05
CA ARG A 41 -26.74 -46.06 -15.44
C ARG A 41 -26.96 -45.68 -16.91
N GLY A 42 -25.88 -45.54 -17.69
CA GLY A 42 -25.91 -45.05 -19.06
C GLY A 42 -26.15 -43.53 -19.10
N ALA A 43 -25.35 -42.80 -19.89
CA ALA A 43 -25.38 -41.34 -19.97
C ALA A 43 -26.79 -40.76 -20.26
N PHE A 44 -27.64 -41.55 -20.92
CA PHE A 44 -28.99 -41.15 -21.32
C PHE A 44 -29.95 -40.92 -20.14
N ARG A 45 -29.89 -41.74 -19.07
CA ARG A 45 -30.79 -41.58 -17.91
C ARG A 45 -30.41 -40.40 -17.02
N ILE A 46 -29.14 -40.00 -17.03
CA ILE A 46 -28.64 -38.83 -16.29
C ILE A 46 -29.14 -37.55 -16.94
N ALA A 47 -29.14 -37.47 -18.27
CA ALA A 47 -29.72 -36.34 -19.00
C ALA A 47 -31.22 -36.16 -18.68
N GLN A 48 -31.96 -37.27 -18.51
CA GLN A 48 -33.37 -37.23 -18.15
C GLN A 48 -33.58 -36.82 -16.67
N ALA A 49 -32.74 -37.30 -15.75
CA ALA A 49 -32.74 -36.86 -14.36
C ALA A 49 -32.43 -35.37 -14.22
N TRP A 50 -31.50 -34.83 -15.02
CA TRP A 50 -31.21 -33.39 -15.10
C TRP A 50 -32.43 -32.59 -15.55
N ARG A 51 -33.14 -33.04 -16.60
CA ARG A 51 -34.42 -32.42 -17.00
C ARG A 51 -35.47 -32.42 -15.89
N THR A 52 -35.43 -33.40 -15.00
CA THR A 52 -36.39 -33.53 -13.90
C THR A 52 -35.99 -32.65 -12.72
N LEU A 53 -34.70 -32.59 -12.38
CA LEU A 53 -34.16 -31.72 -11.34
C LEU A 53 -34.37 -30.25 -11.69
N HIS A 54 -34.16 -29.88 -12.96
CA HIS A 54 -34.42 -28.53 -13.48
C HIS A 54 -35.90 -28.14 -13.43
N ARG A 55 -36.81 -29.14 -13.34
CA ARG A 55 -38.25 -28.93 -13.14
C ARG A 55 -38.65 -28.91 -11.65
N SER A 56 -37.76 -29.27 -10.73
CA SER A 56 -38.04 -29.45 -9.30
C SER A 56 -37.51 -28.29 -8.44
N GLU A 57 -37.40 -27.09 -9.00
CA GLU A 57 -36.61 -25.97 -8.44
C GLU A 57 -37.42 -24.94 -7.64
N SER A 58 -38.10 -25.33 -6.56
CA SER A 58 -38.81 -24.34 -5.72
C SER A 58 -37.96 -23.71 -4.60
N GLY A 59 -36.64 -23.95 -4.53
CA GLY A 59 -35.80 -23.31 -3.49
C GLY A 59 -34.28 -23.47 -3.61
N ALA A 60 -33.78 -24.61 -4.11
CA ALA A 60 -32.33 -24.86 -4.19
C ALA A 60 -31.61 -24.07 -5.31
N ALA A 61 -32.34 -23.67 -6.37
CA ALA A 61 -31.78 -22.93 -7.50
C ALA A 61 -31.29 -21.53 -7.11
N TYR A 62 -31.99 -20.85 -6.19
CA TYR A 62 -31.62 -19.51 -5.75
C TYR A 62 -30.32 -19.50 -4.92
N SER A 63 -30.15 -20.46 -4.01
CA SER A 63 -28.92 -20.56 -3.22
C SER A 63 -27.70 -20.94 -4.07
N LEU A 64 -27.88 -21.77 -5.10
CA LEU A 64 -26.77 -22.21 -5.94
C LEU A 64 -26.20 -21.07 -6.79
N GLY A 65 -27.08 -20.26 -7.39
CA GLY A 65 -26.66 -19.06 -8.13
C GLY A 65 -25.91 -18.07 -7.25
N TRP A 66 -26.36 -17.89 -6.00
CA TRP A 66 -25.68 -17.00 -5.04
C TRP A 66 -24.29 -17.51 -4.65
N VAL A 67 -24.16 -18.80 -4.32
CA VAL A 67 -22.86 -19.40 -3.95
C VAL A 67 -21.86 -19.34 -5.10
N LEU A 68 -22.32 -19.49 -6.34
CA LEU A 68 -21.46 -19.40 -7.52
C LEU A 68 -21.04 -17.96 -7.85
N THR A 69 -21.90 -16.96 -7.61
CA THR A 69 -21.62 -15.55 -7.97
C THR A 69 -20.86 -14.79 -6.89
N LEU A 70 -21.04 -15.14 -5.61
CA LEU A 70 -20.35 -14.53 -4.47
C LEU A 70 -18.81 -14.43 -4.62
N PRO A 71 -18.06 -15.48 -5.02
CA PRO A 71 -16.61 -15.38 -5.15
C PRO A 71 -16.16 -14.41 -6.24
N PHE A 72 -16.90 -14.34 -7.36
CA PHE A 72 -16.62 -13.34 -8.41
C PHE A 72 -16.89 -11.93 -7.89
N TYR A 73 -17.98 -11.75 -7.14
CA TYR A 73 -18.29 -10.46 -6.52
C TYR A 73 -17.22 -10.02 -5.52
N VAL A 74 -16.76 -10.91 -4.64
CA VAL A 74 -15.70 -10.62 -3.67
C VAL A 74 -14.37 -10.31 -4.37
N THR A 75 -14.03 -11.05 -5.43
CA THR A 75 -12.82 -10.79 -6.22
C THR A 75 -12.89 -9.42 -6.89
N PHE A 76 -14.04 -9.08 -7.46
CA PHE A 76 -14.27 -7.77 -8.08
C PHE A 76 -14.22 -6.63 -7.07
N LEU A 77 -14.78 -6.83 -5.87
CA LEU A 77 -14.72 -5.86 -4.78
C LEU A 77 -13.27 -5.67 -4.28
N ALA A 78 -12.53 -6.75 -4.07
CA ALA A 78 -11.10 -6.68 -3.72
C ALA A 78 -10.30 -5.95 -4.81
N PHE A 79 -10.62 -6.17 -6.08
CA PHE A 79 -10.03 -5.44 -7.21
C PHE A 79 -10.29 -3.95 -7.16
N THR A 80 -11.54 -3.58 -6.91
CA THR A 80 -11.93 -2.17 -6.79
C THR A 80 -11.23 -1.50 -5.60
N LEU A 81 -11.13 -2.18 -4.46
CA LEU A 81 -10.43 -1.67 -3.28
C LEU A 81 -8.92 -1.50 -3.52
N GLU A 82 -8.27 -2.45 -4.16
CA GLU A 82 -6.84 -2.34 -4.50
C GLU A 82 -6.57 -1.18 -5.47
N CYS A 83 -7.42 -1.00 -6.49
CA CYS A 83 -7.32 0.14 -7.39
C CYS A 83 -7.49 1.48 -6.65
N ALA A 84 -8.43 1.55 -5.70
CA ALA A 84 -8.62 2.74 -4.87
C ALA A 84 -7.40 3.02 -3.98
N LEU A 85 -6.85 2.00 -3.33
CA LEU A 85 -5.64 2.13 -2.50
C LEU A 85 -4.41 2.54 -3.34
N LEU A 86 -4.26 1.99 -4.55
CA LEU A 86 -3.20 2.39 -5.48
C LEU A 86 -3.35 3.87 -5.89
N LEU A 87 -4.58 4.34 -6.12
CA LEU A 87 -4.85 5.74 -6.44
C LEU A 87 -4.52 6.65 -5.25
N VAL A 88 -4.91 6.26 -4.04
CA VAL A 88 -4.54 6.99 -2.81
C VAL A 88 -3.02 7.06 -2.66
N ALA A 89 -2.31 5.95 -2.86
CA ALA A 89 -0.85 5.92 -2.84
C ALA A 89 -0.23 6.83 -3.93
N LYS A 90 -0.82 6.87 -5.14
CA LYS A 90 -0.39 7.78 -6.20
C LYS A 90 -0.54 9.24 -5.78
N THR A 91 -1.70 9.63 -5.24
CA THR A 91 -1.90 11.00 -4.75
C THR A 91 -0.92 11.36 -3.62
N GLY A 92 -0.68 10.44 -2.68
CA GLY A 92 0.29 10.61 -1.61
C GLY A 92 1.72 10.77 -2.12
N SER A 93 2.13 9.99 -3.14
CA SER A 93 3.47 10.08 -3.72
C SER A 93 3.72 11.41 -4.43
N VAL A 94 2.70 11.97 -5.11
CA VAL A 94 2.78 13.29 -5.75
C VAL A 94 2.88 14.39 -4.69
N TYR A 95 2.05 14.32 -3.64
CA TYR A 95 2.12 15.26 -2.53
C TYR A 95 3.48 15.22 -1.82
N SER A 96 4.04 14.03 -1.66
CA SER A 96 5.36 13.84 -1.04
C SER A 96 6.49 14.38 -1.89
N ALA A 97 6.43 14.19 -3.22
CA ALA A 97 7.39 14.78 -4.16
C ALA A 97 7.32 16.32 -4.11
N PHE A 98 6.11 16.89 -4.06
CA PHE A 98 5.91 18.33 -3.92
C PHE A 98 6.47 18.86 -2.59
N ALA A 99 6.18 18.21 -1.46
CA ALA A 99 6.71 18.60 -0.15
C ALA A 99 8.24 18.53 -0.11
N GLY A 100 8.82 17.49 -0.73
CA GLY A 100 10.27 17.34 -0.89
C GLY A 100 10.88 18.47 -1.72
N ALA A 101 10.29 18.78 -2.89
CA ALA A 101 10.75 19.86 -3.76
C ALA A 101 10.69 21.23 -3.07
N ARG A 102 9.57 21.57 -2.42
CA ARG A 102 9.42 22.84 -1.66
C ARG A 102 10.44 22.95 -0.52
N THR A 103 10.69 21.84 0.18
CA THR A 103 11.70 21.80 1.24
C THR A 103 13.09 22.01 0.67
N ALA A 104 13.40 21.38 -0.48
CA ALA A 104 14.68 21.58 -1.15
C ALA A 104 14.93 23.05 -1.52
N ILE A 105 13.94 23.75 -2.09
CA ILE A 105 14.04 25.19 -2.43
C ILE A 105 14.42 26.02 -1.21
N VAL A 106 13.76 25.78 -0.06
CA VAL A 106 14.02 26.55 1.17
C VAL A 106 15.43 26.28 1.70
N TRP A 107 15.82 25.00 1.78
CA TRP A 107 17.10 24.61 2.40
C TRP A 107 18.30 24.86 1.51
N GLN A 108 18.13 24.90 0.19
CA GLN A 108 19.21 25.23 -0.75
C GLN A 108 19.78 26.63 -0.50
N SER A 109 18.95 27.59 -0.05
CA SER A 109 19.41 28.95 0.27
C SER A 109 20.38 29.02 1.47
N ILE A 110 20.38 27.99 2.33
CA ILE A 110 21.15 27.91 3.57
C ILE A 110 22.49 27.21 3.31
N GLU A 111 22.54 26.29 2.35
CA GLU A 111 23.69 25.42 2.13
C GLU A 111 24.73 26.08 1.21
N ALA A 112 25.51 27.03 1.76
CA ALA A 112 26.62 27.66 1.01
C ALA A 112 27.84 26.73 0.78
N GLY A 113 27.79 25.44 1.14
CA GLY A 113 28.99 24.58 1.15
C GLY A 113 28.79 23.06 1.07
N GLY A 114 27.62 22.57 0.67
CA GLY A 114 27.40 21.12 0.47
C GLY A 114 26.07 20.85 -0.22
N ALA A 115 25.91 19.70 -0.87
CA ALA A 115 24.62 19.25 -1.41
C ALA A 115 23.92 18.22 -0.49
N GLY A 116 24.53 17.94 0.67
CA GLY A 116 24.20 16.78 1.49
C GLY A 116 23.02 17.02 2.43
N GLN A 117 22.91 18.21 3.03
CA GLN A 117 21.89 18.50 4.02
C GLN A 117 20.53 18.79 3.38
N THR A 118 20.51 19.54 2.27
CA THR A 118 19.30 19.85 1.52
C THR A 118 18.59 18.58 1.06
N GLY A 119 19.34 17.64 0.46
CA GLY A 119 18.79 16.34 0.05
C GLY A 119 18.23 15.52 1.22
N GLN A 120 18.91 15.52 2.37
CA GLN A 120 18.42 14.84 3.58
C GLN A 120 17.15 15.48 4.14
N ARG A 121 17.05 16.81 4.15
CA ARG A 121 15.87 17.54 4.62
C ARG A 121 14.69 17.35 3.67
N ALA A 122 14.92 17.44 2.37
CA ALA A 122 13.92 17.18 1.34
C ALA A 122 13.37 15.74 1.44
N ARG A 123 14.26 14.75 1.59
CA ARG A 123 13.87 13.35 1.82
C ARG A 123 13.04 13.20 3.09
N GLN A 124 13.44 13.83 4.19
CA GLN A 124 12.69 13.77 5.45
C GLN A 124 11.29 14.37 5.32
N ALA A 125 11.16 15.53 4.67
CA ALA A 125 9.87 16.18 4.46
C ALA A 125 8.96 15.34 3.55
N ALA A 126 9.51 14.78 2.46
CA ALA A 126 8.78 13.87 1.59
C ALA A 126 8.29 12.62 2.35
N GLN A 127 9.15 11.99 3.15
CA GLN A 127 8.78 10.83 3.97
C GLN A 127 7.68 11.17 4.98
N GLN A 128 7.79 12.31 5.68
CA GLN A 128 6.79 12.78 6.63
C GLN A 128 5.43 13.07 5.97
N ALA A 129 5.45 13.68 4.78
CA ALA A 129 4.26 13.93 3.98
C ALA A 129 3.59 12.63 3.48
N PHE A 130 4.38 11.57 3.27
CA PHE A 130 3.86 10.27 2.82
C PHE A 130 3.25 9.42 3.93
N VAL A 131 3.64 9.62 5.20
CA VAL A 131 3.17 8.83 6.35
C VAL A 131 1.66 8.55 6.36
N PRO A 132 0.74 9.51 6.12
CA PRO A 132 -0.69 9.20 6.11
C PRO A 132 -1.10 8.20 5.02
N PHE A 133 -0.36 8.13 3.91
CA PHE A 133 -0.62 7.27 2.75
C PHE A 133 0.11 5.93 2.78
N ALA A 134 1.04 5.75 3.72
CA ALA A 134 1.74 4.49 3.93
C ALA A 134 0.76 3.40 4.40
N ASN A 135 0.72 2.29 3.66
CA ASN A 135 -0.13 1.13 3.95
C ASN A 135 0.60 0.27 4.98
N GLY A 136 0.46 0.66 6.27
CA GLY A 136 1.29 0.21 7.39
C GLY A 136 1.22 -1.27 7.78
N MET A 137 1.59 -2.18 6.87
CA MET A 137 1.81 -3.58 7.19
C MET A 137 3.25 -3.79 7.61
N GLN A 138 3.49 -3.80 8.93
CA GLN A 138 4.72 -4.33 9.47
C GLN A 138 4.90 -5.77 8.98
N LYS A 139 5.99 -6.05 8.25
CA LYS A 139 6.44 -7.44 8.05
C LYS A 139 6.54 -8.08 9.43
N LYS A 140 5.78 -9.16 9.63
CA LYS A 140 5.76 -9.98 10.85
C LYS A 140 7.06 -10.80 11.00
N ASN A 141 8.20 -10.25 10.58
CA ASN A 141 9.50 -10.82 10.84
C ASN A 141 9.83 -10.46 12.29
N GLY A 142 9.65 -11.47 13.15
CA GLY A 142 9.75 -11.41 14.59
C GLY A 142 10.97 -10.63 15.09
N SER A 143 10.83 -10.12 16.31
CA SER A 143 11.61 -9.04 16.90
C SER A 143 11.06 -7.66 16.51
N SER A 144 9.97 -7.29 17.19
CA SER A 144 9.81 -5.95 17.79
C SER A 144 11.06 -5.64 18.64
N SER A 145 12.22 -5.51 18.02
CA SER A 145 13.37 -4.96 18.71
C SER A 145 12.89 -3.58 19.13
N SER A 146 12.95 -3.34 20.43
CA SER A 146 12.82 -2.02 21.04
C SER A 146 13.98 -1.13 20.60
N GLY A 147 14.29 -1.11 19.31
CA GLY A 147 15.25 -0.22 18.70
C GLY A 147 14.83 1.19 19.04
N THR A 148 15.77 1.92 19.65
CA THR A 148 15.59 3.29 20.09
C THR A 148 14.99 4.08 18.94
N ALA A 149 13.76 4.56 19.11
CA ALA A 149 13.06 5.34 18.11
C ALA A 149 13.98 6.44 17.59
N SER A 150 14.14 6.51 16.27
CA SER A 150 15.05 7.48 15.66
C SER A 150 14.68 8.89 16.13
N ALA A 151 15.64 9.82 16.22
CA ALA A 151 15.34 11.19 16.67
C ALA A 151 14.20 11.84 15.86
N ARG A 152 14.08 11.48 14.58
CA ARG A 152 13.03 11.94 13.66
C ARG A 152 11.65 11.36 13.98
N GLU A 153 11.60 10.07 14.28
CA GLU A 153 10.38 9.38 14.71
C GLU A 153 9.87 9.94 16.04
N ARG A 154 10.77 10.21 17.00
CA ARG A 154 10.40 10.88 18.26
C ARG A 154 9.82 12.27 18.04
N ALA A 155 10.41 13.06 17.13
CA ALA A 155 9.89 14.38 16.78
C ALA A 155 8.48 14.31 16.17
N TYR A 156 8.23 13.35 15.26
CA TYR A 156 6.91 13.12 14.67
C TYR A 156 5.87 12.73 15.73
N LEU A 157 6.22 11.80 16.63
CA LEU A 157 5.34 11.39 17.73
C LEU A 157 5.02 12.55 18.67
N ALA A 158 6.01 13.38 19.01
CA ALA A 158 5.83 14.55 19.85
C ALA A 158 4.90 15.57 19.19
N ALA A 159 5.10 15.86 17.90
CA ALA A 159 4.22 16.75 17.14
C ALA A 159 2.78 16.20 17.10
N ASN A 160 2.61 14.92 16.80
CA ASN A 160 1.27 14.32 16.75
C ASN A 160 0.56 14.34 18.12
N ALA A 161 1.32 14.18 19.21
CA ALA A 161 0.78 14.30 20.56
C ALA A 161 0.30 15.72 20.92
N GLN A 162 0.84 16.75 20.27
CA GLN A 162 0.43 18.14 20.44
C GLN A 162 -0.81 18.49 19.60
N PHE A 163 -0.91 17.98 18.38
CA PHE A 163 -1.96 18.37 17.43
C PHE A 163 -3.21 17.49 17.43
N SER A 164 -3.14 16.26 17.93
CA SER A 164 -4.29 15.35 17.92
C SER A 164 -5.07 15.37 19.25
N GLN A 165 -6.38 15.64 19.17
CA GLN A 165 -7.30 15.52 20.31
C GLN A 165 -7.43 14.07 20.81
N LYS A 166 -7.24 13.08 19.93
CA LYS A 166 -7.23 11.66 20.26
C LYS A 166 -5.85 11.07 19.97
N LYS A 167 -5.13 10.69 21.02
CA LYS A 167 -3.78 10.12 20.88
C LYS A 167 -3.87 8.74 20.23
N ALA A 168 -3.42 8.64 18.98
CA ALA A 168 -3.15 7.34 18.36
C ALA A 168 -2.05 6.62 19.15
N SER A 169 -2.06 5.29 19.16
CA SER A 169 -1.05 4.54 19.91
C SER A 169 0.35 4.88 19.35
N PRO A 170 1.36 5.12 20.20
CA PRO A 170 2.71 5.41 19.74
C PRO A 170 3.24 4.29 18.84
N GLY A 171 2.96 3.02 19.16
CA GLY A 171 3.35 1.88 18.34
C GLY A 171 2.79 1.93 16.92
N PHE A 172 1.53 2.33 16.75
CA PHE A 172 0.91 2.47 15.43
C PHE A 172 1.59 3.55 14.58
N LEU A 173 1.84 4.72 15.17
CA LEU A 173 2.51 5.83 14.47
C LEU A 173 3.95 5.49 14.09
N ARG A 174 4.67 4.79 14.97
CA ARG A 174 6.03 4.29 14.71
C ARG A 174 6.05 3.31 13.55
N ALA A 175 5.15 2.33 13.57
CA ALA A 175 5.01 1.36 12.49
C ALA A 175 4.72 2.05 11.16
N LYS A 176 3.79 3.02 11.14
CA LYS A 176 3.42 3.75 9.93
C LYS A 176 4.56 4.62 9.39
N TYR A 177 5.30 5.29 10.29
CA TYR A 177 6.47 6.08 9.90
C TYR A 177 7.58 5.19 9.34
N LYS A 178 7.85 4.05 10.00
CA LYS A 178 8.85 3.08 9.54
C LYS A 178 8.51 2.55 8.15
N ASP A 179 7.26 2.14 7.94
CA ASP A 179 6.76 1.68 6.65
C ASP A 179 6.93 2.75 5.56
N ALA A 180 6.57 4.01 5.84
CA ALA A 180 6.78 5.12 4.92
C ALA A 180 8.26 5.33 4.56
N VAL A 181 9.17 5.17 5.52
CA VAL A 181 10.62 5.33 5.28
C VAL A 181 11.21 4.19 4.46
N GLU A 182 10.78 2.95 4.71
CA GLU A 182 11.29 1.74 4.04
C GLU A 182 10.73 1.61 2.61
N SER A 183 9.47 1.99 2.41
CA SER A 183 8.77 1.88 1.13
C SER A 183 9.04 3.02 0.14
N LEU A 184 9.63 4.12 0.60
CA LEU A 184 9.80 5.35 -0.18
C LEU A 184 11.27 5.68 -0.46
N ALA A 185 11.64 5.61 -1.74
CA ALA A 185 12.90 6.15 -2.24
C ALA A 185 12.67 7.58 -2.75
N VAL A 186 13.45 8.52 -2.23
CA VAL A 186 13.38 9.94 -2.62
C VAL A 186 14.72 10.37 -3.16
N THR A 187 14.70 10.92 -4.37
CA THR A 187 15.88 11.50 -5.04
C THR A 187 15.53 12.92 -5.42
N THR A 188 16.32 13.88 -4.95
CA THR A 188 16.18 15.28 -5.33
C THR A 188 17.37 15.65 -6.19
N THR A 189 17.10 16.07 -7.41
CA THR A 189 18.10 16.60 -8.35
C THR A 189 17.81 18.08 -8.48
N GLY A 190 18.73 18.91 -7.98
CA GLY A 190 18.56 20.35 -7.92
C GLY A 190 19.78 21.07 -8.50
N PRO A 191 19.59 21.99 -9.44
CA PRO A 191 20.66 22.84 -9.99
C PRO A 191 21.15 23.82 -8.94
N ALA A 192 22.44 24.18 -9.02
CA ALA A 192 23.08 25.07 -8.08
C ALA A 192 22.73 26.56 -8.28
N GLN A 193 21.79 26.92 -9.16
CA GLN A 193 21.53 28.32 -9.54
C GLN A 193 20.08 28.74 -9.24
N PHE A 194 19.89 30.07 -9.17
CA PHE A 194 18.59 30.72 -9.02
C PHE A 194 17.77 30.56 -10.30
N ASN A 195 16.44 30.44 -10.20
CA ASN A 195 15.49 30.23 -11.30
C ASN A 195 15.56 28.91 -12.08
N ASP A 196 16.50 28.02 -11.77
CA ASP A 196 16.51 26.69 -12.37
C ASP A 196 15.55 25.73 -11.64
N ASP A 197 15.14 24.66 -12.32
CA ASP A 197 14.16 23.69 -11.79
C ASP A 197 14.77 22.68 -10.81
N ILE A 198 14.23 22.63 -9.59
CA ILE A 198 14.49 21.54 -8.65
C ILE A 198 13.51 20.40 -8.93
N VAL A 199 14.06 19.24 -9.26
CA VAL A 199 13.30 18.03 -9.55
C VAL A 199 13.34 17.09 -8.35
N CYS A 200 12.20 16.88 -7.70
CA CYS A 200 12.04 15.85 -6.69
C CYS A 200 11.32 14.65 -7.29
N ARG A 201 12.02 13.50 -7.31
CA ARG A 201 11.49 12.22 -7.74
C ARG A 201 11.29 11.32 -6.52
N VAL A 202 10.09 10.78 -6.41
CA VAL A 202 9.67 9.85 -5.37
C VAL A 202 9.28 8.55 -6.05
N VAL A 203 9.86 7.44 -5.57
CA VAL A 203 9.50 6.09 -5.97
C VAL A 203 8.93 5.40 -4.74
N PHE A 204 7.65 5.03 -4.82
CA PHE A 204 6.98 4.27 -3.78
C PHE A 204 6.76 2.84 -4.24
N HIS A 205 7.21 1.87 -3.46
CA HIS A 205 7.00 0.45 -3.75
C HIS A 205 5.64 -0.01 -3.21
N TYR A 206 4.58 0.09 -4.03
CA TYR A 206 3.23 -0.32 -3.65
C TYR A 206 3.15 -1.84 -3.56
N ARG A 207 2.80 -2.38 -2.39
CA ARG A 207 2.54 -3.80 -2.18
C ARG A 207 1.07 -4.12 -2.42
N PHE A 208 0.76 -5.12 -3.23
CA PHE A 208 -0.60 -5.64 -3.35
C PHE A 208 -0.94 -6.55 -2.16
N HIS A 209 -2.14 -6.40 -1.62
CA HIS A 209 -2.64 -7.15 -0.47
C HIS A 209 -3.53 -8.31 -0.92
N ALA A 210 -4.25 -8.13 -2.02
CA ALA A 210 -5.09 -9.17 -2.58
C ALA A 210 -4.27 -10.18 -3.41
N PRO A 211 -4.30 -11.48 -3.04
CA PRO A 211 -3.41 -12.50 -3.62
C PRO A 211 -3.68 -12.77 -5.10
N LEU A 212 -4.91 -12.51 -5.58
CA LEU A 212 -5.27 -12.68 -6.99
C LEU A 212 -4.83 -11.50 -7.86
N ILE A 213 -4.60 -10.33 -7.27
CA ILE A 213 -4.37 -9.08 -8.00
C ILE A 213 -2.88 -8.82 -8.14
N GLY A 214 -2.09 -9.17 -7.12
CA GLY A 214 -0.63 -9.07 -7.16
C GLY A 214 -0.01 -9.68 -8.42
N PRO A 215 -0.32 -10.93 -8.78
CA PRO A 215 0.18 -11.57 -10.00
C PRO A 215 -0.25 -10.88 -11.31
N LEU A 216 -1.41 -10.20 -11.32
CA LEU A 216 -1.95 -9.56 -12.52
C LEU A 216 -1.33 -8.18 -12.77
N LEU A 217 -1.04 -7.42 -11.71
CA LEU A 217 -0.65 -6.00 -11.81
C LEU A 217 0.75 -5.70 -11.29
N GLY A 218 1.36 -6.62 -10.55
CA GLY A 218 2.63 -6.44 -9.87
C GLY A 218 3.76 -7.31 -10.40
N GLN A 219 4.97 -6.99 -9.95
CA GLN A 219 6.18 -7.77 -10.14
C GLN A 219 6.48 -8.52 -8.85
N ARG A 220 6.82 -9.81 -8.97
CA ARG A 220 7.15 -10.63 -7.81
C ARG A 220 8.53 -10.24 -7.27
N GLY A 221 8.59 -9.80 -6.02
CA GLY A 221 9.81 -9.48 -5.29
C GLY A 221 10.55 -10.72 -4.78
N ALA A 222 11.76 -10.51 -4.26
CA ALA A 222 12.60 -11.59 -3.71
C ALA A 222 12.00 -12.25 -2.46
N ASP A 223 11.11 -11.55 -1.76
CA ASP A 223 10.33 -12.04 -0.63
C ASP A 223 9.05 -12.79 -1.05
N GLY A 224 8.81 -12.93 -2.35
CA GLY A 224 7.67 -13.66 -2.91
C GLY A 224 6.38 -12.84 -3.02
N GLU A 225 6.39 -11.59 -2.56
CA GLU A 225 5.24 -10.69 -2.63
C GLU A 225 5.20 -9.92 -3.94
N TYR A 226 4.06 -9.31 -4.27
CA TYR A 226 3.89 -8.57 -5.52
C TYR A 226 3.89 -7.07 -5.28
N TYR A 227 4.76 -6.37 -6.01
CA TYR A 227 4.98 -4.94 -5.89
C TYR A 227 4.74 -4.22 -7.20
N ARG A 228 4.40 -2.94 -7.12
CA ARG A 228 4.40 -2.02 -8.26
C ARG A 228 5.00 -0.69 -7.86
N ASP A 229 5.98 -0.25 -8.64
CA ASP A 229 6.62 1.04 -8.41
C ASP A 229 5.69 2.17 -8.87
N VAL A 230 5.35 3.03 -7.93
CA VAL A 230 4.61 4.27 -8.18
C VAL A 230 5.63 5.40 -8.20
N ILE A 231 5.97 5.85 -9.41
CA ILE A 231 6.93 6.92 -9.64
C ILE A 231 6.17 8.24 -9.77
N SER A 232 6.57 9.24 -9.00
CA SER A 232 6.06 10.60 -9.07
C SER A 232 7.22 11.58 -9.11
N THR A 233 7.19 12.48 -10.09
CA THR A 233 8.22 13.50 -10.30
C THR A 233 7.55 14.85 -10.28
N VAL A 234 8.08 15.76 -9.49
CA VAL A 234 7.64 17.15 -9.42
C VAL A 234 8.87 18.02 -9.68
N ALA A 235 8.75 18.93 -10.64
CA ALA A 235 9.72 19.99 -10.90
C ALA A 235 9.12 21.30 -10.40
N LEU A 236 9.88 22.04 -9.59
CA LEU A 236 9.51 23.37 -9.12
C LEU A 236 10.67 24.33 -9.38
N GLN A 237 10.34 25.54 -9.82
CA GLN A 237 11.34 26.57 -10.05
C GLN A 237 11.97 27.01 -8.73
N ASN A 238 13.30 27.15 -8.72
CA ASN A 238 14.03 27.65 -7.55
C ASN A 238 13.84 29.17 -7.39
N GLU A 239 12.87 29.56 -6.58
CA GLU A 239 12.58 30.96 -6.23
C GLU A 239 13.44 31.49 -5.06
N GLY A 240 14.30 30.66 -4.46
CA GLY A 240 15.09 31.04 -3.29
C GLY A 240 16.30 31.89 -3.67
N PRO A 241 16.41 33.17 -3.25
CA PRO A 241 17.57 33.98 -3.54
C PRO A 241 18.82 33.34 -2.91
N GLN A 242 19.86 33.15 -3.71
CA GLN A 242 21.12 32.60 -3.21
C GLN A 242 21.92 33.68 -2.50
N ASN A 243 21.97 33.60 -1.18
CA ASN A 243 22.90 34.41 -0.44
C ASN A 243 24.30 33.81 -0.58
N LYS A 244 25.24 34.55 -1.17
CA LYS A 244 26.67 34.18 -1.24
C LYS A 244 27.25 33.84 0.14
N ASN A 245 26.66 34.39 1.20
CA ASN A 245 27.09 34.20 2.57
C ASN A 245 26.37 33.05 3.32
N GLY A 246 25.44 32.34 2.68
CA GLY A 246 24.70 31.20 3.28
C GLY A 246 23.84 31.55 4.49
N ARG A 247 23.64 32.84 4.77
CA ARG A 247 22.81 33.30 5.89
C ARG A 247 21.40 33.59 5.40
N LEU A 248 20.40 32.98 6.03
CA LEU A 248 19.03 33.48 5.98
C LEU A 248 19.09 34.94 6.44
N GLY A 249 18.68 35.90 5.62
CA GLY A 249 18.66 37.33 5.96
C GLY A 249 17.72 37.70 7.12
N ILE A 250 17.25 36.70 7.88
CA ILE A 250 16.41 36.85 9.06
C ILE A 250 17.34 36.87 10.28
N THR A 251 17.65 38.06 10.76
CA THR A 251 18.28 38.26 12.07
C THR A 251 17.24 37.96 13.15
N PHE A 252 17.29 36.77 13.74
CA PHE A 252 16.53 36.50 14.95
C PHE A 252 17.16 37.29 16.10
N ALA A 253 16.43 38.26 16.65
CA ALA A 253 16.81 38.87 17.91
C ALA A 253 16.78 37.79 18.99
N SER A 254 17.94 37.35 19.46
CA SER A 254 18.04 36.46 20.62
C SER A 254 17.49 37.20 21.84
N ARG A 255 16.39 36.70 22.40
CA ARG A 255 15.95 37.06 23.75
C ARG A 255 16.66 36.20 24.78
#